data_AF-A0A5N5TN21-F1
#
_entry.id   AF-A0A5N5TN21-F1
#
_cell.length_a   1.000
_cell.length_b   1.000
_cell.length_c   1.000
_cell.angle_alpha   90.00
_cell.angle_beta   90.00
_cell.angle_gamma   90.00
#
_symmetry.space_group_name_H-M   'P 1'
#
loop_
_entity.id
_entity.type
_entity.pdbx_description
1 polymer ?
#
loop_
_entity_poly.entity_id
_entity_poly.type
_entity_poly.pdbx_seq_one_letter_code
_entity_poly.pdbx_strand_id
1 'polypeptide(L)'
;MLETTKDYGLFKEFMTDLLSPLTEFISNKDSTGTEVQFRLLKAEISSWLCQMEYKTCQEKAGKIQKILETNDIKELREGFRDSELCLAVKHGHEDVWLKVFKFFKQSKSIEEKSKYLRSLGCTSYVWLLNRYLHLMNEPDSGLLRQDGLRLYQAATQTPVGIYVAWNTFRTSWKVWKNFSDL
;
A
#
# COMPACT_ATOMS: atom_id res chain seq x y z
N MET A 1 3.88 17.69 -1.49
CA MET A 1 4.42 19.03 -1.18
C MET A 1 4.02 19.50 0.22
N LEU A 2 2.76 19.33 0.65
CA LEU A 2 2.34 19.65 2.03
C LEU A 2 2.61 18.52 3.04
N GLU A 3 2.62 17.25 2.64
CA GLU A 3 2.74 16.10 3.57
C GLU A 3 3.96 16.13 4.52
N THR A 4 5.02 16.84 4.14
CA THR A 4 6.25 16.96 4.93
C THR A 4 6.42 18.33 5.58
N THR A 5 5.39 19.17 5.59
CA THR A 5 5.40 20.50 6.21
C THR A 5 4.54 20.52 7.48
N LYS A 6 4.72 21.56 8.30
CA LYS A 6 3.92 21.76 9.53
C LYS A 6 2.42 21.97 9.25
N ASP A 7 2.07 22.39 8.04
CA ASP A 7 0.71 22.76 7.66
C ASP A 7 -0.13 21.55 7.23
N TYR A 8 0.46 20.35 7.16
CA TYR A 8 -0.25 19.14 6.73
C TYR A 8 -1.43 18.79 7.63
N GLY A 9 -1.34 19.05 8.94
CA GLY A 9 -2.45 18.83 9.87
C GLY A 9 -3.71 19.59 9.47
N LEU A 10 -3.57 20.90 9.20
CA LEU A 10 -4.67 21.76 8.75
C LEU A 10 -5.22 21.32 7.40
N PHE A 11 -4.33 20.89 6.48
CA PHE A 11 -4.76 20.33 5.20
C PHE A 11 -5.58 19.05 5.38
N LYS A 12 -5.18 18.14 6.30
CA LYS A 12 -5.94 16.92 6.59
C LYS A 12 -7.33 17.22 7.11
N GLU A 13 -7.45 18.18 8.03
CA GLU A 13 -8.75 18.61 8.57
C GLU A 13 -9.64 19.17 7.46
N PHE A 14 -9.15 20.16 6.69
CA PHE A 14 -9.88 20.76 5.58
C PHE A 14 -10.38 19.71 4.56
N MET A 15 -9.50 18.80 4.14
CA MET A 15 -9.86 17.76 3.17
C MET A 15 -10.86 16.76 3.76
N THR A 16 -10.76 16.43 5.04
CA THR A 16 -11.70 15.52 5.72
C THR A 16 -13.09 16.14 5.81
N ASP A 17 -13.18 17.42 6.17
CA ASP A 17 -14.45 18.15 6.26
C ASP A 17 -15.11 18.30 4.89
N LEU A 18 -14.31 18.52 3.84
CA LEU A 18 -14.81 18.61 2.47
C LEU A 18 -15.35 17.27 1.94
N LEU A 19 -14.65 16.16 2.21
CA LEU A 19 -14.90 14.88 1.57
C LEU A 19 -15.82 13.94 2.36
N SER A 20 -15.82 14.03 3.70
CA SER A 20 -16.62 13.12 4.53
C SER A 20 -18.13 13.17 4.22
N PRO A 21 -18.78 14.33 3.96
CA PRO A 21 -20.21 14.38 3.65
C PRO A 21 -20.56 13.70 2.31
N LEU A 22 -19.61 13.67 1.37
CA LEU A 22 -19.81 13.04 0.06
C LEU A 22 -19.97 11.52 0.18
N THR A 23 -19.43 10.90 1.23
CA THR A 23 -19.55 9.45 1.44
C THR A 23 -21.00 9.01 1.67
N GLU A 24 -21.76 9.81 2.41
CA GLU A 24 -23.18 9.59 2.65
C GLU A 24 -24.00 9.96 1.41
N PHE A 25 -23.70 11.09 0.79
CA PHE A 25 -24.35 11.52 -0.46
C PHE A 25 -24.31 10.43 -1.55
N ILE A 26 -23.14 9.82 -1.77
CA ILE A 26 -22.98 8.77 -2.78
C ILE A 26 -23.75 7.52 -2.38
N SER A 27 -23.66 7.11 -1.11
CA SER A 27 -24.41 5.95 -0.60
C SER A 27 -25.92 6.10 -0.79
N ASN A 28 -26.44 7.32 -0.68
CA ASN A 28 -27.85 7.64 -0.89
C ASN A 28 -28.24 7.69 -2.38
N LYS A 29 -27.31 8.10 -3.26
CA LYS A 29 -27.57 8.22 -4.71
C LYS A 29 -27.46 6.91 -5.47
N ASP A 30 -26.55 6.02 -5.07
CA ASP A 30 -26.35 4.70 -5.68
C ASP A 30 -26.35 3.63 -4.59
N SER A 31 -27.54 3.34 -4.07
CA SER A 31 -27.74 2.35 -3.02
C SER A 31 -27.40 0.93 -3.48
N THR A 32 -27.52 0.64 -4.79
CA THR A 32 -27.19 -0.65 -5.39
C THR A 32 -25.71 -0.79 -5.73
N GLY A 33 -24.95 0.31 -5.78
CA GLY A 33 -23.52 0.31 -6.13
C GLY A 33 -23.25 -0.10 -7.58
N THR A 34 -24.25 0.02 -8.44
CA THR A 34 -24.21 -0.50 -9.81
C THR A 34 -23.73 0.55 -10.80
N GLU A 35 -23.87 1.83 -10.47
CA GLU A 35 -23.50 2.92 -11.36
C GLU A 35 -21.98 3.14 -11.36
N VAL A 36 -21.38 3.03 -12.54
CA VAL A 36 -19.93 3.11 -12.70
C VAL A 36 -19.36 4.41 -12.15
N GLN A 37 -20.03 5.54 -12.40
CA GLN A 37 -19.57 6.86 -11.97
C GLN A 37 -19.50 6.97 -10.44
N PHE A 38 -20.54 6.52 -9.74
CA PHE A 38 -20.56 6.55 -8.28
C PHE A 38 -19.56 5.58 -7.67
N ARG A 39 -19.33 4.41 -8.28
CA ARG A 39 -18.26 3.50 -7.85
C ARG A 39 -16.87 4.12 -7.96
N LEU A 40 -16.56 4.75 -9.10
CA LEU A 40 -15.27 5.41 -9.32
C LEU A 40 -15.08 6.57 -8.33
N LEU A 41 -16.10 7.41 -8.17
CA LEU A 41 -16.07 8.53 -7.24
C LEU A 41 -15.90 8.06 -5.79
N LYS A 42 -16.60 6.99 -5.39
CA LYS A 42 -16.49 6.39 -4.05
C LYS A 42 -15.09 5.83 -3.79
N ALA A 43 -14.46 5.23 -4.81
CA ALA A 43 -13.09 4.74 -4.71
C ALA A 43 -12.11 5.90 -4.50
N GLU A 44 -12.26 6.98 -5.27
CA GLU A 44 -11.41 8.18 -5.15
C GLU A 44 -11.56 8.86 -3.79
N ILE A 45 -12.79 9.12 -3.34
CA ILE A 45 -13.05 9.71 -2.03
C ILE A 45 -12.52 8.83 -0.90
N SER A 46 -12.71 7.50 -1.01
CA SER A 46 -12.16 6.57 -0.02
C SER A 46 -10.63 6.64 0.03
N SER A 47 -9.97 6.74 -1.13
CA SER A 47 -8.51 6.88 -1.21
C SER A 47 -8.04 8.14 -0.46
N TRP A 48 -8.64 9.29 -0.74
CA TRP A 48 -8.33 10.55 -0.06
C TRP A 48 -8.59 10.49 1.44
N LEU A 49 -9.77 10.01 1.87
CA LEU A 49 -10.08 9.89 3.29
C LEU A 49 -9.11 8.97 4.03
N CYS A 50 -8.62 7.90 3.38
CA CYS A 50 -7.58 7.05 3.97
C CYS A 50 -6.23 7.74 4.06
N GLN A 51 -5.87 8.61 3.11
CA GLN A 51 -4.67 9.45 3.22
C GLN A 51 -4.78 10.45 4.37
N MET A 52 -5.99 10.98 4.63
CA MET A 52 -6.24 11.90 5.75
C MET A 52 -6.40 11.19 7.10
N GLU A 53 -6.14 9.87 7.16
CA GLU A 53 -6.24 9.03 8.37
C GLU A 53 -7.66 8.98 8.97
N TYR A 54 -8.68 9.17 8.14
CA TYR A 54 -10.06 9.13 8.56
C TYR A 54 -10.44 7.75 9.15
N LYS A 55 -11.21 7.76 10.23
CA LYS A 55 -11.44 6.58 11.10
C LYS A 55 -11.95 5.35 10.34
N THR A 56 -12.79 5.52 9.33
CA THR A 56 -13.36 4.42 8.55
C THR A 56 -12.29 3.59 7.83
N CYS A 57 -11.14 4.18 7.51
CA CYS A 57 -10.03 3.48 6.88
C CYS A 57 -9.26 2.60 7.87
N GLN A 58 -9.08 3.07 9.10
CA GLN A 58 -8.48 2.27 10.17
C GLN A 58 -9.37 1.07 10.51
N GLU A 59 -10.69 1.26 10.54
CA GLU A 59 -11.65 0.18 10.75
C GLU A 59 -11.61 -0.87 9.62
N LYS A 60 -11.52 -0.42 8.36
CA LYS A 60 -11.35 -1.30 7.20
C LYS A 60 -10.03 -2.08 7.28
N ALA A 61 -8.93 -1.40 7.61
CA ALA A 61 -7.62 -2.03 7.80
C ALA A 61 -7.70 -3.11 8.88
N GLY A 62 -8.29 -2.80 10.05
CA GLY A 62 -8.43 -3.75 11.15
C GLY A 62 -9.28 -4.97 10.80
N LYS A 63 -10.32 -4.83 9.96
CA LYS A 63 -11.08 -5.98 9.44
C LYS A 63 -10.21 -6.89 8.58
N ILE A 64 -9.42 -6.31 7.68
CA ILE A 64 -8.52 -7.08 6.80
C ILE A 64 -7.41 -7.75 7.63
N GLN A 65 -6.88 -7.08 8.65
CA GLN A 65 -5.89 -7.62 9.58
C GLN A 65 -6.44 -8.82 10.36
N LYS A 66 -7.67 -8.75 10.87
CA LYS A 66 -8.34 -9.89 11.51
C LYS A 66 -8.55 -11.07 10.56
N ILE A 67 -8.87 -10.82 9.30
CA ILE A 67 -8.97 -11.90 8.30
C ILE A 67 -7.58 -12.47 8.01
N LEU A 68 -6.56 -11.63 7.93
CA LEU A 68 -5.18 -12.08 7.81
C LEU A 68 -4.84 -13.02 8.98
N GLU A 69 -5.26 -12.77 10.22
CA GLU A 69 -5.02 -13.64 11.40
C GLU A 69 -5.47 -15.10 11.21
N THR A 70 -6.54 -15.38 10.46
CA THR A 70 -7.11 -16.73 10.32
C THR A 70 -6.23 -17.72 9.54
N ASN A 71 -5.16 -17.25 8.88
CA ASN A 71 -4.26 -18.06 8.03
C ASN A 71 -4.97 -18.74 6.83
N ASP A 72 -6.21 -18.39 6.50
CA ASP A 72 -6.88 -18.99 5.35
C ASP A 72 -6.39 -18.38 4.02
N ILE A 73 -5.47 -19.10 3.39
CA ILE A 73 -4.88 -18.73 2.09
C ILE A 73 -5.95 -18.58 1.00
N LYS A 74 -7.07 -19.32 1.07
CA LYS A 74 -8.12 -19.21 0.04
C LYS A 74 -8.84 -17.87 0.12
N GLU A 75 -9.20 -17.44 1.32
CA GLU A 75 -9.90 -16.17 1.55
C GLU A 75 -9.04 -14.95 1.13
N LEU A 76 -7.72 -15.05 1.30
CA LEU A 76 -6.75 -14.04 0.86
C LEU A 76 -6.50 -14.00 -0.65
N ARG A 77 -6.54 -15.16 -1.32
CA ARG A 77 -6.31 -15.24 -2.77
C ARG A 77 -7.48 -14.61 -3.53
N GLU A 78 -8.71 -14.85 -3.08
CA GLU A 78 -9.91 -14.39 -3.77
C GLU A 78 -10.47 -13.06 -3.22
N GLY A 79 -10.17 -12.68 -1.97
CA GLY A 79 -10.92 -11.65 -1.26
C GLY A 79 -10.40 -10.21 -1.32
N PHE A 80 -9.08 -9.97 -1.46
CA PHE A 80 -8.53 -8.62 -1.31
C PHE A 80 -7.77 -8.09 -2.53
N ARG A 81 -8.04 -6.83 -2.84
CA ARG A 81 -7.27 -6.02 -3.79
C ARG A 81 -5.93 -5.59 -3.19
N ASP A 82 -5.01 -5.19 -4.06
CA ASP A 82 -3.72 -4.60 -3.68
C ASP A 82 -3.87 -3.39 -2.75
N SER A 83 -4.83 -2.51 -3.02
CA SER A 83 -5.12 -1.33 -2.19
C SER A 83 -5.61 -1.67 -0.79
N GLU A 84 -6.40 -2.73 -0.65
CA GLU A 84 -6.90 -3.24 0.63
C GLU A 84 -5.77 -3.85 1.47
N LEU A 85 -4.92 -4.66 0.84
CA LEU A 85 -3.74 -5.22 1.50
C LEU A 85 -2.71 -4.13 1.87
N CYS A 86 -2.47 -3.17 0.97
CA CYS A 86 -1.64 -2.01 1.23
C CYS A 86 -2.15 -1.22 2.44
N LEU A 87 -3.46 -0.99 2.55
CA LEU A 87 -4.08 -0.33 3.69
C LEU A 87 -3.85 -1.13 4.99
N ALA A 88 -4.04 -2.46 4.96
CA ALA A 88 -3.79 -3.33 6.10
C ALA A 88 -2.32 -3.28 6.55
N VAL A 89 -1.37 -3.30 5.61
CA VAL A 89 0.07 -3.20 5.89
C VAL A 89 0.47 -1.81 6.40
N LYS A 90 -0.12 -0.75 5.85
CA LYS A 90 0.16 0.64 6.25
C LYS A 90 -0.23 0.92 7.70
N HIS A 91 -1.38 0.39 8.12
CA HIS A 91 -1.91 0.54 9.49
C HIS A 91 -1.62 -0.67 10.40
N GLY A 92 -0.90 -1.66 9.90
CA GLY A 92 -0.55 -2.88 10.64
C GLY A 92 0.81 -2.76 11.30
N HIS A 93 1.14 -3.73 12.14
CA HIS A 93 2.47 -3.89 12.71
C HIS A 93 3.29 -4.92 11.90
N GLU A 94 4.41 -5.36 12.47
CA GLU A 94 5.30 -6.34 11.87
C GLU A 94 4.61 -7.66 11.53
N ASP A 95 3.71 -8.13 12.38
CA ASP A 95 2.96 -9.37 12.23
C ASP A 95 2.16 -9.40 10.91
N VAL A 96 1.44 -8.32 10.60
CA VAL A 96 0.67 -8.16 9.36
C VAL A 96 1.62 -8.21 8.16
N TRP A 97 2.74 -7.49 8.24
CA TRP A 97 3.73 -7.46 7.17
C TRP A 97 4.36 -8.84 6.92
N LEU A 98 4.79 -9.53 7.98
CA LEU A 98 5.37 -10.88 7.91
C LEU A 98 4.39 -11.88 7.30
N LYS A 99 3.09 -11.71 7.58
CA LYS A 99 2.05 -12.57 7.04
C LYS A 99 1.86 -12.37 5.54
N VAL A 100 1.77 -11.12 5.09
CA VAL A 100 1.74 -10.80 3.65
C VAL A 100 3.04 -11.28 2.96
N PHE A 101 4.19 -11.14 3.62
CA PHE A 101 5.47 -11.61 3.11
C PHE A 101 5.52 -13.14 2.95
N LYS A 102 4.93 -13.88 3.90
CA LYS A 102 4.76 -15.34 3.79
C LYS A 102 3.94 -15.71 2.55
N PHE A 103 2.83 -15.02 2.28
CA PHE A 103 2.03 -15.27 1.08
C PHE A 103 2.76 -14.92 -0.21
N PHE A 104 3.53 -13.84 -0.22
CA PHE A 104 4.42 -13.51 -1.34
C PHE A 104 5.40 -14.66 -1.65
N LYS A 105 6.04 -15.25 -0.63
CA LYS A 105 6.99 -16.36 -0.82
C LYS A 105 6.30 -17.67 -1.24
N GLN A 106 5.07 -17.91 -0.77
CA GLN A 106 4.33 -19.15 -1.05
C GLN A 106 3.56 -19.13 -2.38
N SER A 107 3.17 -17.96 -2.87
CA SER A 107 2.39 -17.87 -4.11
C SER A 107 3.22 -18.31 -5.32
N LYS A 108 2.57 -19.02 -6.24
CA LYS A 108 3.13 -19.40 -7.55
C LYS A 108 2.59 -18.53 -8.69
N SER A 109 1.55 -17.73 -8.43
CA SER A 109 0.95 -16.84 -9.42
C SER A 109 1.75 -15.53 -9.49
N ILE A 110 2.14 -15.13 -10.70
CA ILE A 110 2.85 -13.87 -10.94
C ILE A 110 1.99 -12.68 -10.50
N GLU A 111 0.69 -12.74 -10.75
CA GLU A 111 -0.26 -11.69 -10.39
C GLU A 111 -0.40 -11.54 -8.88
N GLU A 112 -0.59 -12.66 -8.16
CA GLU A 112 -0.67 -12.65 -6.70
C GLU A 112 0.65 -12.18 -6.07
N LYS A 113 1.80 -12.65 -6.58
CA LYS A 113 3.10 -12.17 -6.13
C LYS A 113 3.22 -10.66 -6.29
N SER A 114 2.85 -10.12 -7.45
CA SER A 114 2.85 -8.68 -7.71
C SER A 114 1.92 -7.91 -6.76
N LYS A 115 0.74 -8.45 -6.47
CA LYS A 115 -0.20 -7.91 -5.48
C LYS A 115 0.42 -7.81 -4.08
N TYR A 116 0.98 -8.91 -3.58
CA TYR A 116 1.61 -8.92 -2.25
C TYR A 116 2.84 -8.02 -2.20
N LEU A 117 3.68 -8.07 -3.23
CA LEU A 117 4.88 -7.25 -3.33
C LEU A 117 4.58 -5.76 -3.30
N ARG A 118 3.56 -5.29 -4.03
CA ARG A 118 3.14 -3.88 -3.98
C ARG A 118 2.59 -3.49 -2.60
N SER A 119 1.86 -4.39 -1.94
CA SER A 119 1.28 -4.14 -0.63
C SER A 119 2.33 -4.02 0.48
N LEU A 120 3.40 -4.82 0.42
CA LEU A 120 4.49 -4.82 1.41
C LEU A 120 5.25 -3.48 1.47
N GLY A 121 5.28 -2.73 0.36
CA GLY A 121 5.91 -1.41 0.30
C GLY A 121 5.16 -0.33 1.08
N CYS A 122 3.88 -0.55 1.43
CA CYS A 122 3.05 0.44 2.11
C CYS A 122 3.33 0.59 3.61
N THR A 123 4.23 -0.21 4.18
CA THR A 123 4.58 -0.12 5.60
C THR A 123 5.27 1.20 5.93
N SER A 124 5.04 1.71 7.15
CA SER A 124 5.72 2.90 7.65
C SER A 124 6.92 2.56 8.55
N TYR A 125 7.18 1.27 8.80
CA TYR A 125 8.32 0.83 9.61
C TYR A 125 9.61 0.85 8.79
N VAL A 126 10.55 1.71 9.19
CA VAL A 126 11.81 1.93 8.48
C VAL A 126 12.60 0.65 8.24
N TRP A 127 12.69 -0.24 9.23
CA TRP A 127 13.46 -1.47 9.10
C TRP A 127 12.79 -2.49 8.16
N LEU A 128 11.44 -2.52 8.10
CA LEU A 128 10.68 -3.34 7.16
C LEU A 128 10.79 -2.80 5.73
N LEU A 129 10.75 -1.47 5.55
CA LEU A 129 11.02 -0.85 4.26
C LEU A 129 12.45 -1.15 3.77
N ASN A 130 13.44 -1.09 4.66
CA ASN A 130 14.81 -1.49 4.32
C ASN A 130 14.85 -2.95 3.89
N ARG A 131 14.27 -3.88 4.68
CA ARG A 131 14.18 -5.29 4.32
C ARG A 131 13.52 -5.49 2.95
N TYR A 132 12.39 -4.83 2.73
CA TYR A 132 11.64 -4.87 1.47
C TYR A 132 12.49 -4.45 0.26
N LEU A 133 13.17 -3.30 0.34
CA LEU A 133 14.00 -2.80 -0.77
C LEU A 133 15.22 -3.69 -1.06
N HIS A 134 15.70 -4.44 -0.06
CA HIS A 134 16.81 -5.39 -0.22
C HIS A 134 16.38 -6.74 -0.81
N LEU A 135 15.08 -7.01 -0.99
CA LEU A 135 14.61 -8.25 -1.63
C LEU A 135 15.19 -8.43 -3.04
N MET A 136 15.47 -7.35 -3.75
CA MET A 136 16.13 -7.38 -5.07
C MET A 136 17.52 -8.03 -5.07
N ASN A 137 18.19 -8.03 -3.92
CA ASN A 137 19.52 -8.62 -3.75
C ASN A 137 19.46 -10.06 -3.22
N GLU A 138 18.29 -10.55 -2.81
CA GLU A 138 18.11 -11.92 -2.34
C GLU A 138 18.00 -12.88 -3.54
N PRO A 139 18.89 -13.89 -3.65
CA PRO A 139 18.87 -14.85 -4.78
C PRO A 139 17.53 -15.57 -4.94
N ASP A 140 16.88 -15.89 -3.81
CA ASP A 140 15.64 -16.67 -3.76
C ASP A 140 14.37 -15.80 -3.72
N SER A 141 14.50 -14.49 -3.95
CA SER A 141 13.33 -13.59 -4.00
C SER A 141 12.41 -13.90 -5.18
N GLY A 142 12.97 -14.43 -6.27
CA GLY A 142 12.26 -14.61 -7.54
C GLY A 142 11.90 -13.30 -8.22
N LEU A 143 12.53 -12.19 -7.82
CA LEU A 143 12.36 -10.88 -8.43
C LEU A 143 13.34 -10.70 -9.58
N LEU A 144 12.84 -10.16 -10.69
CA LEU A 144 13.68 -9.79 -11.82
C LEU A 144 14.19 -8.38 -11.64
N ARG A 145 15.31 -8.05 -12.30
CA ARG A 145 15.86 -6.68 -12.34
C ARG A 145 14.77 -5.63 -12.63
N GLN A 146 13.92 -5.88 -13.62
CA GLN A 146 12.81 -5.00 -14.01
C GLN A 146 11.76 -4.76 -12.91
N ASP A 147 11.68 -5.62 -11.88
CA ASP A 147 10.78 -5.41 -10.74
C ASP A 147 11.33 -4.37 -9.75
N GLY A 148 12.62 -4.03 -9.84
CA GLY A 148 13.27 -3.05 -8.97
C GLY A 148 12.55 -1.71 -8.95
N LEU A 149 12.17 -1.18 -10.12
CA LEU A 149 11.45 0.09 -10.19
C LEU A 149 10.10 0.02 -9.45
N ARG A 150 9.40 -1.11 -9.57
CA ARG A 150 8.10 -1.34 -8.91
C ARG A 150 8.23 -1.41 -7.40
N LEU A 151 9.30 -2.06 -6.88
CA LEU A 151 9.58 -2.05 -5.45
C LEU A 151 9.79 -0.61 -4.95
N TYR A 152 10.61 0.18 -5.64
CA TYR A 152 10.87 1.54 -5.21
C TYR A 152 9.59 2.39 -5.24
N GLN A 153 8.79 2.29 -6.31
CA GLN A 153 7.48 2.98 -6.39
C GLN A 153 6.50 2.58 -5.29
N ALA A 154 6.49 1.31 -4.90
CA ALA A 154 5.66 0.82 -3.80
C ALA A 154 6.19 1.30 -2.43
N ALA A 155 7.51 1.36 -2.25
CA ALA A 155 8.10 1.90 -1.03
C ALA A 155 7.84 3.40 -0.86
N THR A 156 7.69 4.17 -1.95
CA THR A 156 7.41 5.62 -1.88
C THR A 156 5.95 5.98 -1.56
N GLN A 157 5.10 5.01 -1.23
CA GLN A 157 3.68 5.26 -0.91
C GLN A 157 3.45 5.91 0.47
N THR A 158 4.51 6.06 1.27
CA THR A 158 4.46 6.77 2.55
C THR A 158 5.54 7.85 2.61
N PRO A 159 5.35 8.94 3.37
CA PRO A 159 6.38 9.97 3.54
C PRO A 159 7.71 9.38 4.04
N VAL A 160 7.67 8.47 5.02
CA VAL A 160 8.85 7.75 5.53
C VAL A 160 9.49 6.92 4.42
N GLY A 161 8.67 6.22 3.64
CA GLY A 161 9.08 5.40 2.52
C GLY A 161 9.84 6.15 1.43
N ILE A 162 9.45 7.40 1.12
CA ILE A 162 10.20 8.27 0.20
C ILE A 162 11.64 8.46 0.68
N TYR A 163 11.84 8.79 1.97
CA TYR A 163 13.18 9.00 2.52
C TYR A 163 14.01 7.71 2.51
N VAL A 164 13.41 6.58 2.89
CA VAL A 164 14.11 5.28 2.90
C VAL A 164 14.49 4.86 1.48
N ALA A 165 13.55 4.91 0.54
CA ALA A 165 13.79 4.57 -0.86
C ALA A 165 14.88 5.46 -1.48
N TRP A 166 14.83 6.77 -1.26
CA TRP A 166 15.87 7.68 -1.72
C TRP A 166 17.25 7.36 -1.13
N ASN A 167 17.30 7.05 0.17
CA ASN A 167 18.55 6.70 0.81
C ASN A 167 19.13 5.40 0.23
N THR A 168 18.31 4.34 0.08
CA THR A 168 18.73 3.07 -0.51
C THR A 168 19.13 3.23 -1.98
N PHE A 169 18.45 4.09 -2.73
CA PHE A 169 18.80 4.41 -4.12
C PHE A 169 20.21 4.99 -4.21
N ARG A 170 20.51 6.02 -3.40
CA ARG A 170 21.82 6.68 -3.39
C ARG A 170 22.95 5.71 -3.04
N THR A 171 22.76 4.87 -2.02
CA THR A 171 23.77 3.89 -1.61
C THR A 171 23.98 2.79 -2.64
N SER A 172 22.94 2.50 -3.43
CA SER A 172 22.94 1.44 -4.46
C SER A 172 23.17 1.98 -5.88
N TRP A 173 23.58 3.24 -6.02
CA TRP A 173 23.65 3.94 -7.31
C TRP A 173 24.46 3.18 -8.38
N LYS A 174 25.56 2.50 -7.99
CA LYS A 174 26.37 1.68 -8.90
C LYS A 174 25.57 0.53 -9.55
N VAL A 175 24.64 -0.05 -8.81
CA VAL A 175 23.74 -1.10 -9.32
C VAL A 175 22.77 -0.48 -10.33
N TRP A 176 22.18 0.67 -9.98
CA TRP A 176 21.20 1.39 -10.80
C TRP A 176 21.77 2.02 -12.06
N LYS A 177 23.01 2.49 -12.06
CA LYS A 177 23.64 3.08 -13.25
C LYS A 177 23.67 2.10 -14.43
N ASN A 178 23.77 0.80 -14.17
CA ASN A 178 23.78 -0.22 -15.21
C ASN A 178 22.37 -0.62 -15.68
N PHE A 179 21.31 -0.05 -15.08
CA PHE A 179 19.93 -0.25 -15.53
C PHE A 179 19.52 0.72 -16.63
N SER A 180 20.19 1.87 -16.79
CA SER A 180 19.88 2.88 -17.81
C SER A 180 20.45 2.59 -19.20
N ASP A 181 21.21 1.50 -19.35
CA ASP A 181 21.84 1.09 -20.60
C ASP A 181 21.00 0.04 -21.38
N LEU A 182 19.72 -0.11 -21.04
CA LEU A 182 18.70 -0.92 -21.72
C LEU A 182 17.58 -0.01 -22.23
#